data_AF-A0A2S2N8B9-F1
#
_entry.id   AF-A0A2S2N8B9-F1
#
_cell.length_a   1.000
_cell.length_b   1.000
_cell.length_c   1.000
_cell.angle_alpha   90.00
_cell.angle_beta   90.00
_cell.angle_gamma   90.00
#
_symmetry.space_group_name_H-M   'P 1'
#
loop_
_entity.id
_entity.type
_entity.pdbx_description
1 polymer ?
#
loop_
_entity_poly.entity_id
_entity_poly.type
_entity_poly.pdbx_seq_one_letter_code
_entity_poly.pdbx_strand_id
1 'polypeptide(L)'
;INCIKLLFMEKMAYIYNKQAEENNSIIVSALGIESVPADLGVEFLYKHFNGELKNVDMYMKMYQSSFAFTMTGLIHESIWISVILHLATRKQRLYYRNLLNKLMGMTRLKPNFFKYVSFYNIFRF
;
A
#
# COMPACT_ATOMS: atom_id res chain seq x y z
N ILE A 1 5.26 19.55 11.05
CA ILE A 1 5.39 18.09 11.30
C ILE A 1 4.21 17.26 10.76
N ASN A 2 3.11 17.84 10.23
CA ASN A 2 2.02 17.03 9.66
C ASN A 2 2.17 16.80 8.16
N CYS A 3 3.14 15.96 7.79
CA CYS A 3 3.25 15.48 6.42
C CYS A 3 2.20 14.40 6.20
N ILE A 4 1.19 14.72 5.40
CA ILE A 4 0.16 13.82 4.89
C ILE A 4 0.86 12.66 4.18
N LYS A 5 1.20 11.59 4.91
CA LYS A 5 2.13 10.54 4.47
C LYS A 5 1.80 10.01 3.09
N LEU A 6 0.52 9.78 2.80
CA LEU A 6 0.05 9.24 1.53
C LEU A 6 0.11 10.26 0.39
N LEU A 7 -0.49 11.44 0.55
CA LEU A 7 -0.43 12.51 -0.48
C LEU A 7 1.01 12.93 -0.77
N PHE A 8 1.83 13.05 0.27
CA PHE A 8 3.24 13.36 0.14
C PHE A 8 3.95 12.30 -0.69
N MET A 9 3.80 11.01 -0.37
CA MET A 9 4.39 9.94 -1.17
C MET A 9 3.92 9.99 -2.62
N GLU A 10 2.64 10.25 -2.90
CA GLU A 10 2.17 10.33 -4.29
C GLU A 10 2.77 11.52 -5.05
N LYS A 11 2.84 12.67 -4.39
CA LYS A 11 3.41 13.89 -4.95
C LYS A 11 4.92 13.75 -5.18
N MET A 12 5.66 13.21 -4.20
CA MET A 12 7.10 13.00 -4.33
C MET A 12 7.43 11.97 -5.41
N ALA A 13 6.66 10.87 -5.48
CA ALA A 13 6.82 9.90 -6.55
C ALA A 13 6.65 10.56 -7.92
N TYR A 14 5.63 11.41 -8.11
CA TYR A 14 5.45 12.13 -9.37
C TYR A 14 6.57 13.13 -9.68
N ILE A 15 6.98 13.95 -8.71
CA ILE A 15 7.98 15.01 -8.92
C ILE A 15 9.36 14.43 -9.24
N TYR A 16 9.77 13.41 -8.50
CA TYR A 16 11.13 12.90 -8.56
C TYR A 16 11.30 11.67 -9.46
N ASN A 17 10.23 11.12 -10.05
CA ASN A 17 10.33 9.93 -10.91
C ASN A 17 11.38 10.08 -12.01
N LYS A 18 11.30 11.19 -12.77
CA LYS A 18 12.17 11.45 -13.91
C LYS A 18 13.61 11.71 -13.49
N GLN A 19 13.82 12.45 -12.40
CA GLN A 19 15.15 12.72 -11.87
C GLN A 19 15.81 11.46 -11.30
N ALA A 20 15.02 10.58 -10.67
CA ALA A 20 15.51 9.30 -10.18
C ALA A 20 15.95 8.41 -11.34
N GLU A 21 15.14 8.34 -12.40
CA GLU A 21 15.47 7.61 -13.63
C GLU A 21 16.75 8.15 -14.31
N GLU A 22 16.86 9.47 -14.49
CA GLU A 22 18.05 10.12 -15.06
C GLU A 22 19.33 9.85 -14.23
N ASN A 23 19.18 9.69 -12.92
CA ASN A 23 20.27 9.42 -11.99
C ASN A 23 20.46 7.92 -11.68
N ASN A 24 19.86 7.01 -12.44
CA ASN A 24 19.89 5.55 -12.20
C ASN A 24 19.57 5.17 -10.73
N SER A 25 18.64 5.90 -10.10
CA SER A 25 18.26 5.79 -8.70
C SER A 25 16.80 5.35 -8.57
N ILE A 26 16.48 4.68 -7.45
CA ILE A 26 15.11 4.18 -7.19
C ILE A 26 14.57 4.84 -5.92
N ILE A 27 13.32 5.33 -5.99
CA ILE A 27 12.61 5.89 -4.83
C ILE A 27 11.70 4.82 -4.25
N VAL A 28 12.03 4.32 -3.06
CA VAL A 28 11.20 3.36 -2.33
C VAL A 28 10.32 4.11 -1.35
N SER A 29 9.06 4.36 -1.74
CA SER A 29 8.05 4.97 -0.88
C SER A 29 7.17 3.89 -0.26
N ALA A 30 7.14 3.82 1.07
CA ALA A 30 6.39 2.86 1.91
C ALA A 30 7.14 1.57 2.29
N LEU A 31 8.20 1.71 3.08
CA LEU A 31 8.74 0.62 3.92
C LEU A 31 7.91 0.49 5.21
N GLY A 32 6.66 0.05 5.05
CA GLY A 32 5.77 -0.24 6.17
C GLY A 32 5.90 -1.68 6.63
N ILE A 33 5.38 -1.97 7.83
CA ILE A 33 5.35 -3.32 8.40
C ILE A 33 4.57 -4.29 7.49
N GLU A 34 3.63 -3.81 6.70
CA GLU A 34 2.80 -4.62 5.79
C GLU A 34 3.42 -4.79 4.40
N SER A 35 4.06 -3.76 3.86
CA SER A 35 4.51 -3.75 2.46
C SER A 35 5.79 -4.55 2.25
N VAL A 36 6.76 -4.48 3.17
CA VAL A 36 8.03 -5.20 3.02
C VAL A 36 7.83 -6.72 3.04
N PRO A 37 7.07 -7.32 3.99
CA PRO A 37 6.83 -8.76 3.98
C PRO A 37 5.98 -9.20 2.78
N ALA A 38 5.06 -8.36 2.31
CA ALA A 38 4.25 -8.64 1.13
C ALA A 38 5.13 -8.71 -0.13
N ASP A 39 5.98 -7.71 -0.36
CA ASP A 39 6.86 -7.65 -1.53
C ASP A 39 7.86 -8.82 -1.52
N LEU A 40 8.47 -9.11 -0.35
CA LEU A 40 9.36 -10.26 -0.18
C LEU A 40 8.64 -11.59 -0.42
N GLY A 41 7.40 -11.73 0.06
CA GLY A 41 6.60 -12.94 -0.15
C GLY A 41 6.27 -13.18 -1.63
N VAL A 42 5.94 -12.11 -2.36
CA VAL A 42 5.71 -12.17 -3.81
C VAL A 42 7.00 -12.51 -4.56
N GLU A 43 8.12 -11.88 -4.20
CA GLU A 43 9.43 -12.19 -4.80
C GLU A 43 9.84 -13.65 -4.54
N PHE A 44 9.60 -14.15 -3.32
CA PHE A 44 9.83 -15.55 -2.98
C PHE A 44 9.00 -16.50 -3.86
N LEU A 45 7.71 -16.21 -4.06
CA LEU A 45 6.83 -16.99 -4.94
C LEU A 45 7.33 -16.97 -6.38
N TYR A 46 7.70 -15.82 -6.92
CA TYR A 46 8.24 -15.71 -8.29
C TYR A 46 9.48 -16.59 -8.49
N LYS A 47 10.37 -16.68 -7.49
CA LYS A 47 11.62 -17.45 -7.60
C LYS A 47 11.43 -18.97 -7.47
N HIS A 48 10.39 -19.42 -6.76
CA HIS A 48 10.24 -20.82 -6.37
C HIS A 48 9.01 -21.52 -6.95
N PHE A 49 8.07 -20.77 -7.54
CA PHE A 49 6.90 -21.34 -8.17
C PHE A 49 7.22 -21.80 -9.59
N ASN A 50 7.18 -23.11 -9.84
CA ASN A 50 7.52 -23.72 -11.12
C ASN A 50 6.44 -23.53 -12.22
N GLY A 51 5.66 -22.45 -12.17
CA GLY A 51 4.58 -22.16 -13.09
C GLY A 51 4.39 -20.65 -13.32
N GLU A 52 3.41 -20.29 -14.13
CA GLU A 52 3.10 -18.89 -14.39
C GLU A 52 2.30 -18.27 -13.23
N LEU A 53 2.88 -17.27 -12.57
CA LEU A 53 2.25 -16.59 -11.44
C LEU A 53 1.21 -15.57 -11.94
N LYS A 54 -0.05 -15.98 -12.07
CA LYS A 54 -1.13 -15.13 -12.62
C LYS A 54 -1.75 -14.17 -11.60
N ASN A 55 -1.97 -14.64 -10.36
CA ASN A 55 -2.56 -13.86 -9.28
C ASN A 55 -1.98 -14.33 -7.94
N VAL A 56 -1.77 -13.39 -7.02
CA VAL A 56 -1.32 -13.68 -5.65
C VAL A 56 -2.28 -13.01 -4.68
N ASP A 57 -2.93 -13.80 -3.84
CA ASP A 57 -3.73 -13.31 -2.73
C ASP A 57 -2.92 -13.43 -1.44
N MET A 58 -2.86 -12.35 -0.66
CA MET A 58 -2.07 -12.26 0.57
C MET A 58 -2.99 -11.99 1.76
N TYR A 59 -2.78 -12.72 2.85
CA TYR A 59 -3.53 -12.58 4.10
C TYR A 59 -2.56 -12.40 5.26
N MET A 60 -2.85 -11.45 6.15
CA MET A 60 -2.06 -11.21 7.35
C MET A 60 -2.92 -11.46 8.59
N LYS A 61 -2.42 -12.27 9.52
CA LYS A 61 -3.01 -12.47 10.82
C LYS A 61 -2.02 -12.07 11.91
N MET A 62 -2.35 -11.03 12.65
CA MET A 62 -1.55 -10.59 13.79
C MET A 62 -1.99 -11.36 15.04
N TYR A 63 -1.10 -12.17 15.60
CA TYR A 63 -1.34 -12.86 16.86
C TYR A 63 -0.85 -11.99 18.01
N GLN A 64 -1.75 -11.64 18.91
CA GLN A 64 -1.41 -10.87 20.11
C GLN A 64 -0.84 -11.82 21.16
N SER A 65 0.48 -11.94 21.21
CA SER A 65 1.16 -12.57 22.34
C SER A 65 1.02 -11.65 23.55
N SER A 66 0.33 -12.15 24.57
CA SER A 66 0.03 -11.49 25.83
C SER A 66 1.31 -11.18 26.62
N PHE A 67 2.07 -10.11 26.30
CA PHE A 67 2.98 -9.50 27.30
C PHE A 67 3.56 -8.10 26.98
N ALA A 68 3.48 -7.55 25.76
CA ALA A 68 4.29 -6.36 25.42
C ALA A 68 3.56 -5.22 24.67
N PHE A 69 2.24 -5.13 24.75
CA PHE A 69 1.49 -4.03 24.12
C PHE A 69 0.49 -3.36 25.08
N THR A 70 1.02 -2.68 26.09
CA THR A 70 0.43 -1.46 26.66
C THR A 70 0.55 -0.26 25.69
N MET A 71 0.63 -0.53 24.38
CA MET A 71 0.81 0.43 23.28
C MET A 71 -0.48 0.59 22.45
N THR A 72 -1.64 0.41 23.08
CA THR A 72 -2.95 0.58 22.43
C THR A 72 -3.22 2.05 22.07
N GLY A 73 -2.64 3.02 22.79
CA GLY A 73 -2.83 4.45 22.50
C GLY A 73 -2.05 4.98 21.27
N LEU A 74 -0.78 4.60 21.12
CA LEU A 74 0.11 5.18 20.10
C LEU A 74 -0.25 4.75 18.66
N ILE A 75 -0.69 3.50 18.50
CA ILE A 75 -1.13 2.95 17.21
C ILE A 75 -2.51 3.53 16.84
N HIS A 76 -3.40 3.67 17.82
CA HIS A 76 -4.77 4.11 17.58
C HIS A 76 -4.84 5.54 17.04
N GLU A 77 -4.22 6.51 17.70
CA GLU A 77 -4.29 7.91 17.28
C GLU A 77 -3.63 8.14 15.91
N SER A 78 -2.45 7.54 15.70
CA SER A 78 -1.70 7.66 14.45
C SER A 78 -2.47 7.08 13.26
N ILE A 79 -3.17 5.96 13.45
CA ILE A 79 -4.01 5.36 12.41
C ILE A 79 -5.24 6.22 12.14
N TRP A 80 -5.99 6.63 13.17
CA TRP A 80 -7.20 7.44 12.98
C TRP A 80 -6.93 8.77 12.30
N ILE A 81 -5.89 9.49 12.74
CA ILE A 81 -5.47 10.73 12.11
C ILE A 81 -5.07 10.49 10.65
N SER A 82 -4.35 9.40 10.36
CA SER A 82 -3.99 9.05 8.99
C SER A 82 -5.21 8.75 8.10
N VAL A 83 -6.24 8.09 8.64
CA VAL A 83 -7.49 7.78 7.93
C VAL A 83 -8.28 9.04 7.62
N ILE A 84 -8.48 9.91 8.61
CA ILE A 84 -9.20 11.18 8.42
C ILE A 84 -8.48 12.03 7.36
N LEU A 85 -7.16 12.14 7.48
CA LEU A 85 -6.35 12.92 6.56
C LEU A 85 -6.34 12.32 5.15
N HIS A 86 -6.37 10.99 5.03
CA HIS A 86 -6.50 10.27 3.77
C HIS A 86 -7.83 10.53 3.07
N LEU A 87 -8.92 10.61 3.83
CA LEU A 87 -10.24 10.96 3.32
C LEU A 87 -10.30 12.44 2.91
N ALA A 88 -9.79 13.34 3.76
CA ALA A 88 -9.75 14.77 3.48
C ALA A 88 -8.97 15.11 2.21
N THR A 89 -7.83 14.44 1.98
CA THR A 89 -6.95 14.69 0.83
C THR A 89 -7.24 13.82 -0.39
N ARG A 90 -8.35 13.07 -0.39
CA ARG A 90 -8.69 12.09 -1.45
C ARG A 90 -8.64 12.67 -2.86
N LYS A 91 -9.19 13.88 -3.10
CA LYS A 91 -9.22 14.51 -4.43
C LYS A 91 -7.81 14.83 -4.93
N GLN A 92 -6.99 15.46 -4.10
CA GLN A 92 -5.61 15.83 -4.45
C GLN A 92 -4.74 14.59 -4.69
N ARG A 93 -4.95 13.55 -3.87
CA ARG A 93 -4.28 12.26 -4.03
C ARG A 93 -4.59 11.66 -5.41
N LEU A 94 -5.87 11.49 -5.72
CA LEU A 94 -6.31 10.97 -7.03
C LEU A 94 -5.76 11.79 -8.21
N TYR A 95 -5.62 13.11 -8.07
CA TYR A 95 -4.99 13.96 -9.08
C TYR A 95 -3.53 13.56 -9.35
N TYR A 96 -2.67 13.50 -8.33
CA TYR A 96 -1.27 13.07 -8.50
C TYR A 96 -1.17 11.63 -9.00
N ARG A 97 -2.08 10.75 -8.56
CA ARG A 97 -2.12 9.37 -9.05
C ARG A 97 -2.49 9.25 -10.51
N ASN A 98 -3.42 10.06 -11.01
CA ASN A 98 -3.72 10.07 -12.44
C ASN A 98 -2.54 10.58 -13.27
N LEU A 99 -1.84 11.62 -12.78
CA LEU A 99 -0.63 12.11 -13.42
C LEU A 99 0.47 11.04 -13.45
N LEU A 100 0.71 10.37 -12.32
CA LEU A 100 1.70 9.29 -12.22
C LEU A 100 1.35 8.11 -13.14
N ASN A 101 0.08 7.70 -13.20
CA ASN A 101 -0.36 6.64 -14.12
C ASN A 101 -0.12 7.01 -15.58
N LYS A 102 -0.39 8.26 -15.97
CA LYS A 102 -0.13 8.77 -17.32
C LYS A 102 1.36 8.76 -17.64
N LEU A 103 2.20 9.13 -16.67
CA LEU A 103 3.66 9.18 -16.82
C LEU A 103 4.26 7.78 -16.95
N MET A 104 3.74 6.81 -16.19
CA MET A 104 4.20 5.42 -16.19
C MET A 104 3.55 4.54 -17.28
N GLY A 105 2.61 5.08 -18.07
CA GLY A 105 1.84 4.30 -19.05
C GLY A 105 0.97 3.19 -18.46
N MET A 106 0.61 3.26 -17.17
CA MET A 106 -0.13 2.21 -16.47
C MET A 106 -1.65 2.41 -16.59
N THR A 107 -2.36 1.36 -17.03
CA THR A 107 -3.83 1.31 -16.96
C THR A 107 -4.29 0.71 -15.64
N ARG A 108 -5.06 1.47 -14.85
CA ARG A 108 -5.57 0.99 -13.57
C ARG A 108 -6.71 0.00 -13.78
N LEU A 109 -6.58 -1.21 -13.24
CA LEU A 109 -7.70 -2.12 -13.09
C LEU A 109 -8.65 -1.54 -12.03
N LYS A 110 -9.93 -1.35 -12.38
CA LYS A 110 -10.94 -0.97 -11.39
C LYS A 110 -11.18 -2.19 -10.49
N PRO A 111 -10.96 -2.09 -9.17
CA PRO A 111 -11.27 -3.20 -8.29
C PRO A 111 -12.78 -3.46 -8.34
N ASN A 112 -13.15 -4.72 -8.57
CA ASN A 112 -14.55 -5.12 -8.58
C ASN A 112 -15.03 -5.25 -7.12
N PHE A 113 -15.62 -4.18 -6.59
CA PHE A 113 -15.97 -4.04 -5.17
C PHE A 113 -16.79 -5.22 -4.62
N PHE A 114 -17.67 -5.80 -5.44
CA PHE A 114 -18.51 -6.93 -5.06
C PHE A 114 -17.73 -8.22 -4.75
N LYS A 115 -16.56 -8.42 -5.37
CA LYS A 115 -15.74 -9.62 -5.16
C LYS A 115 -15.16 -9.69 -3.74
N TYR A 116 -14.87 -8.52 -3.14
CA TYR A 116 -14.30 -8.42 -1.79
C TYR A 116 -15.37 -8.55 -0.69
N VAL A 117 -16.59 -8.06 -0.92
CA VAL A 117 -17.70 -8.15 0.05
C VAL A 117 -18.19 -9.60 0.20
N SER A 118 -18.21 -10.37 -0.90
CA SER A 118 -18.60 -11.79 -0.86
C SER A 118 -17.68 -12.65 0.02
N PHE A 119 -16.40 -12.28 0.17
CA PHE A 119 -15.44 -13.03 0.97
C PHE A 119 -15.65 -12.89 2.48
N TYR A 120 -16.13 -11.73 2.94
CA TYR A 120 -16.42 -11.50 4.36
C TYR A 120 -17.55 -12.39 4.90
N ASN A 121 -18.49 -12.83 4.03
CA ASN A 121 -19.57 -13.73 4.44
C ASN A 121 -19.15 -15.21 4.51
N ILE A 122 -17.98 -15.58 3.96
CA ILE A 122 -17.48 -16.97 3.97
C ILE A 122 -16.64 -17.29 5.21
N PHE A 123 -16.03 -16.28 5.85
CA PHE A 123 -15.23 -16.46 7.07
C PHE A 123 -16.03 -16.30 8.38
N ARG A 124 -17.36 -16.42 8.31
CA ARG A 124 -18.24 -16.49 9.48
C ARG A 124 -18.55 -17.95 9.81
N PHE A 125 -17.54 -18.67 10.30
CA PHE A 125 -17.68 -19.98 10.96
C PHE A 125 -16.91 -19.93 12.28
#